data_AF-A0A954EXE3-F1
#
_entry.id   AF-A0A954EXE3-F1
#
_cell.length_a   1.000
_cell.length_b   1.000
_cell.length_c   1.000
_cell.angle_alpha   90.00
_cell.angle_beta   90.00
_cell.angle_gamma   90.00
#
_symmetry.space_group_name_H-M   'P 1'
#
loop_
_entity.id
_entity.type
_entity.pdbx_description
1 polymer ?
#
loop_
_entity_poly.entity_id
_entity_poly.type
_entity_poly.pdbx_seq_one_letter_code
_entity_poly.pdbx_strand_id
1 'polypeptide(L)'
;MSTQWTILNPLPEYHWHTSETKELRESLNAEISDHLSARAELDDAYRIANDADVEGVSYAELKSAENLRERRFNLLQAEIALRQKLSGFYSQESRDANARIHDLASKMEETRGEVAKALLQAGYIEPVTGQPVQGAYTQDMINRHPWIVWAHRDVQSVREIAGNRERNPANLDRINEAKKDLGRIRAEMTV
;
A
#
# COMPACT_ATOMS: atom_id res chain seq x y z
N MET A 1 -25.60 -17.21 4.61
CA MET A 1 -24.84 -16.56 3.51
C MET A 1 -23.52 -16.07 4.08
N SER A 2 -22.39 -16.56 3.58
CA SER A 2 -21.07 -16.04 3.96
C SER A 2 -20.92 -14.65 3.38
N THR A 3 -21.03 -13.60 4.21
CA THR A 3 -20.58 -12.26 3.82
C THR A 3 -19.07 -12.34 3.70
N GLN A 4 -18.56 -12.54 2.48
CA GLN A 4 -17.12 -12.68 2.29
C GLN A 4 -16.48 -11.30 2.53
N TRP A 5 -16.03 -11.07 3.75
CA TRP A 5 -15.39 -9.82 4.14
C TRP A 5 -14.17 -9.58 3.27
N THR A 6 -14.05 -8.38 2.73
CA THR A 6 -12.88 -8.03 1.94
C THR A 6 -11.66 -7.92 2.85
N ILE A 7 -10.66 -8.76 2.63
CA ILE A 7 -9.43 -8.80 3.44
C ILE A 7 -8.69 -7.45 3.33
N LEU A 8 -8.38 -6.86 4.48
CA LEU A 8 -7.46 -5.73 4.61
C LEU A 8 -6.10 -6.28 5.01
N ASN A 9 -5.13 -6.20 4.11
CA ASN A 9 -3.79 -6.69 4.38
C ASN A 9 -2.98 -5.64 5.15
N PRO A 10 -2.10 -6.06 6.07
CA PRO A 10 -1.12 -5.17 6.67
C PRO A 10 -0.28 -4.45 5.61
N LEU A 11 0.04 -3.19 5.89
CA LEU A 11 0.88 -2.34 5.07
C LEU A 11 2.36 -2.68 5.35
N PRO A 12 3.13 -3.07 4.32
CA PRO A 12 4.54 -3.36 4.49
C PRO A 12 5.34 -2.08 4.70
N GLU A 13 6.51 -2.23 5.29
CA GLU A 13 7.49 -1.15 5.44
C GLU A 13 8.51 -1.19 4.30
N TYR A 14 8.90 -0.01 3.83
CA TYR A 14 9.96 0.15 2.85
C TYR A 14 11.06 1.06 3.37
N HIS A 15 12.31 0.81 2.93
CA HIS A 15 13.49 1.57 3.37
C HIS A 15 13.46 3.04 2.98
N TRP A 16 12.62 3.41 2.01
CA TRP A 16 12.47 4.76 1.50
C TRP A 16 11.27 5.51 2.09
N HIS A 17 10.52 4.90 3.01
CA HIS A 17 9.46 5.61 3.73
C HIS A 17 10.05 6.72 4.61
N THR A 18 9.47 7.91 4.51
CA THR A 18 9.75 9.01 5.44
C THR A 18 9.22 8.69 6.85
N SER A 19 9.67 9.41 7.88
CA SER A 19 9.15 9.25 9.23
C SER A 19 7.63 9.42 9.30
N GLU A 20 7.10 10.42 8.57
CA GLU A 20 5.66 10.66 8.46
C GLU A 20 4.92 9.46 7.86
N THR A 21 5.41 8.89 6.75
CA THR A 21 4.82 7.70 6.14
C THR A 21 4.91 6.47 7.04
N LYS A 22 5.99 6.33 7.82
CA LYS A 22 6.15 5.24 8.79
C LYS A 22 5.14 5.34 9.94
N GLU A 23 4.99 6.52 10.54
CA GLU A 23 4.02 6.78 11.60
C GLU A 23 2.58 6.53 11.10
N LEU A 24 2.26 7.02 9.90
CA LEU A 24 0.96 6.78 9.27
C LEU A 24 0.72 5.28 9.01
N ARG A 25 1.73 4.57 8.51
CA ARG A 25 1.66 3.11 8.29
C ARG A 25 1.38 2.36 9.59
N GLU A 26 2.07 2.70 10.67
CA GLU A 26 1.91 2.06 11.97
C GLU A 26 0.52 2.28 12.55
N SER A 27 0.04 3.53 12.50
CA SER A 27 -1.32 3.90 12.89
C SER A 27 -2.37 3.12 12.08
N LEU A 28 -2.21 3.06 10.75
CA LEU A 28 -3.13 2.33 9.89
C LEU A 28 -3.08 0.81 10.10
N ASN A 29 -1.91 0.25 10.38
CA ASN A 29 -1.78 -1.18 10.71
C ASN A 29 -2.47 -1.52 12.03
N ALA A 30 -2.42 -0.64 13.03
CA ALA A 30 -3.19 -0.78 14.26
C ALA A 30 -4.70 -0.76 13.96
N GLU A 31 -5.18 0.23 13.20
CA GLU A 31 -6.60 0.31 12.80
C GLU A 31 -7.04 -0.93 11.99
N ILE A 32 -6.20 -1.45 11.09
CA ILE A 32 -6.47 -2.69 10.35
C ILE A 32 -6.58 -3.87 11.33
N SER A 33 -5.68 -3.99 12.29
CA SER A 33 -5.66 -5.06 13.28
C SER A 33 -6.93 -5.05 14.15
N ASP A 34 -7.31 -3.87 14.65
CA ASP A 34 -8.52 -3.69 15.45
C ASP A 34 -9.77 -4.04 14.63
N HIS A 35 -9.82 -3.60 13.37
CA HIS A 35 -10.92 -3.91 12.46
C HIS A 35 -11.05 -5.39 12.15
N LEU A 36 -9.92 -6.09 11.94
CA LEU A 36 -9.90 -7.54 11.73
C LEU A 36 -10.35 -8.30 12.98
N SER A 37 -9.97 -7.82 14.16
CA SER A 37 -10.40 -8.41 15.43
C SER A 37 -11.91 -8.24 15.64
N ALA A 38 -12.44 -7.03 15.42
CA ALA A 38 -13.88 -6.76 15.50
C ALA A 38 -14.70 -7.56 14.47
N ARG A 39 -14.14 -7.84 13.29
CA ARG A 39 -14.72 -8.77 12.32
C ARG A 39 -14.77 -10.20 12.83
N ALA A 40 -13.67 -10.71 13.37
CA ALA A 40 -13.63 -12.06 13.92
C ALA A 40 -14.68 -12.24 15.03
N GLU A 41 -14.81 -11.27 15.93
CA GLU A 41 -15.85 -11.28 16.96
C GLU A 41 -17.27 -11.25 16.40
N LEU A 42 -17.51 -10.52 15.31
CA LEU A 42 -18.82 -10.48 14.66
C LEU A 42 -19.13 -11.81 13.96
N ASP A 43 -18.15 -12.40 13.28
CA ASP A 43 -18.28 -13.69 12.62
C ASP A 43 -18.55 -14.81 13.64
N ASP A 44 -17.86 -14.80 14.78
CA ASP A 44 -18.14 -15.71 15.90
C ASP A 44 -19.54 -15.50 16.47
N ALA A 45 -19.98 -14.25 16.62
CA ALA A 45 -21.33 -13.96 17.10
C ALA A 45 -22.41 -14.44 16.13
N TYR A 46 -22.20 -14.30 14.81
CA TYR A 46 -23.09 -14.88 13.80
C TYR A 46 -23.09 -16.41 13.83
N ARG A 47 -21.93 -17.05 14.04
CA ARG A 47 -21.84 -18.50 14.18
C ARG A 47 -22.65 -18.99 15.37
N ILE A 48 -22.44 -18.39 16.54
CA ILE A 48 -23.19 -18.72 17.77
C ILE A 48 -24.70 -18.55 17.55
N ALA A 49 -25.11 -17.46 16.90
CA ALA A 49 -26.53 -17.21 16.63
C ALA A 49 -27.14 -18.21 15.63
N ASN A 50 -26.38 -18.69 14.64
CA ASN A 50 -26.85 -19.70 13.70
C ASN A 50 -26.87 -21.12 14.29
N ASP A 51 -26.00 -21.40 15.26
CA ASP A 51 -25.92 -22.69 15.96
C ASP A 51 -26.98 -22.84 17.07
N ALA A 52 -27.67 -21.75 17.45
CA ALA A 52 -28.74 -21.77 18.44
C ALA A 52 -30.05 -22.34 17.86
N ASP A 53 -30.69 -23.26 18.58
CA ASP A 53 -31.88 -23.98 18.14
C ASP A 53 -33.10 -23.03 18.05
N VAL A 54 -33.84 -23.06 16.93
CA VAL A 54 -34.81 -22.01 16.53
C VAL A 54 -36.23 -22.30 17.05
N GLU A 55 -36.38 -23.08 18.12
CA GLU A 55 -37.70 -23.36 18.70
C GLU A 55 -38.17 -22.19 19.59
N GLY A 56 -39.00 -21.34 18.99
CA GLY A 56 -39.74 -20.29 19.70
C GLY A 56 -38.98 -18.98 19.84
N VAL A 57 -38.78 -18.28 18.71
CA VAL A 57 -38.08 -16.98 18.66
C VAL A 57 -38.62 -16.01 19.71
N SER A 58 -37.81 -15.76 20.73
CA SER A 58 -38.10 -14.86 21.85
C SER A 58 -37.72 -13.41 21.50
N TYR A 59 -38.30 -12.45 22.21
CA TYR A 59 -37.93 -11.03 22.09
C TYR A 59 -36.43 -10.78 22.34
N ALA A 60 -35.79 -11.59 23.17
CA ALA A 60 -34.35 -11.49 23.44
C ALA A 60 -33.49 -11.86 22.21
N GLU A 61 -33.95 -12.81 21.39
CA GLU A 61 -33.27 -13.23 20.16
C GLU A 61 -33.43 -12.22 19.03
N LEU A 62 -34.60 -11.56 18.93
CA LEU A 62 -34.79 -10.43 18.02
C LEU A 62 -33.86 -9.25 18.38
N LYS A 63 -33.75 -8.91 19.66
CA LYS A 63 -32.83 -7.86 20.14
C LYS A 63 -31.35 -8.23 19.91
N SER A 64 -31.01 -9.50 20.06
CA SER A 64 -29.68 -10.02 19.72
C SER A 64 -29.38 -9.87 18.22
N ALA A 65 -30.34 -10.20 17.36
CA ALA A 65 -30.20 -10.04 15.90
C ALA A 65 -30.09 -8.56 15.47
N GLU A 66 -30.85 -7.64 16.09
CA GLU A 66 -30.71 -6.20 15.88
C GLU A 66 -29.32 -5.69 16.27
N ASN A 67 -28.79 -6.12 17.43
CA ASN A 67 -27.43 -5.80 17.85
C ASN A 67 -26.37 -6.30 16.84
N LEU A 68 -26.57 -7.48 16.24
CA LEU A 68 -25.67 -8.00 15.20
C LEU A 68 -25.74 -7.16 13.91
N ARG A 69 -26.93 -6.72 13.51
CA ARG A 69 -27.09 -5.83 12.33
C ARG A 69 -26.43 -4.47 12.56
N GLU A 70 -26.62 -3.88 13.74
CA GLU A 70 -25.99 -2.59 14.09
C GLU A 70 -24.46 -2.71 14.15
N ARG A 71 -23.94 -3.77 14.79
CA ARG A 71 -22.49 -4.05 14.78
C ARG A 71 -21.94 -4.21 13.37
N ARG A 72 -22.65 -4.95 12.51
CA ARG A 72 -22.28 -5.12 11.09
C ARG A 72 -22.29 -3.78 10.33
N PHE A 73 -23.30 -2.95 10.56
CA PHE A 73 -23.41 -1.62 9.96
C PHE A 73 -22.24 -0.71 10.35
N ASN A 74 -21.94 -0.63 11.65
CA ASN A 74 -20.84 0.19 12.18
C ASN A 74 -19.48 -0.30 11.65
N LEU A 75 -19.29 -1.62 11.55
CA LEU A 75 -18.07 -2.20 11.00
C LEU A 75 -17.90 -1.85 9.52
N LEU A 76 -18.96 -1.92 8.71
CA LEU A 76 -18.89 -1.49 7.31
C LEU A 76 -18.60 0.01 7.16
N GLN A 77 -19.14 0.86 8.04
CA GLN A 77 -18.78 2.28 8.08
C GLN A 77 -17.29 2.48 8.40
N ALA A 78 -16.79 1.80 9.42
CA ALA A 78 -15.37 1.84 9.80
C ALA A 78 -14.46 1.38 8.65
N GLU A 79 -14.85 0.32 7.94
CA GLU A 79 -14.11 -0.17 6.78
C GLU A 79 -14.04 0.88 5.66
N ILE A 80 -15.14 1.55 5.33
CA ILE A 80 -15.17 2.58 4.30
C ILE A 80 -14.22 3.72 4.68
N ALA A 81 -14.27 4.18 5.93
CA ALA A 81 -13.38 5.22 6.42
C ALA A 81 -11.90 4.78 6.36
N LEU A 82 -11.60 3.56 6.78
CA LEU A 82 -10.25 2.98 6.73
C LEU A 82 -9.74 2.87 5.29
N ARG A 83 -10.57 2.45 4.33
CA ARG A 83 -10.22 2.40 2.91
C ARG A 83 -9.94 3.79 2.32
N GLN A 84 -10.67 4.82 2.76
CA GLN A 84 -10.39 6.20 2.36
C GLN A 84 -9.03 6.67 2.91
N LYS A 85 -8.73 6.39 4.18
CA LYS A 85 -7.41 6.68 4.77
C LYS A 85 -6.28 5.95 4.03
N LEU A 86 -6.50 4.68 3.66
CA LEU A 86 -5.56 3.88 2.86
C LEU A 86 -5.28 4.52 1.49
N SER A 87 -6.30 5.09 0.84
CA SER A 87 -6.09 5.84 -0.41
C SER A 87 -5.17 7.05 -0.21
N GLY A 88 -5.33 7.76 0.91
CA GLY A 88 -4.43 8.85 1.30
C GLY A 88 -3.00 8.37 1.52
N PHE A 89 -2.83 7.27 2.26
CA PHE A 89 -1.53 6.62 2.49
C PHE A 89 -0.83 6.25 1.17
N TYR A 90 -1.51 5.57 0.24
CA TYR A 90 -0.90 5.20 -1.04
C TYR A 90 -0.51 6.42 -1.89
N SER A 91 -1.28 7.52 -1.78
CA SER A 91 -0.93 8.77 -2.45
C SER A 91 0.36 9.38 -1.87
N GLN A 92 0.49 9.37 -0.54
CA GLN A 92 1.72 9.86 0.12
C GLN A 92 2.91 8.95 -0.17
N GLU A 93 2.72 7.64 -0.13
CA GLU A 93 3.73 6.65 -0.48
C GLU A 93 4.22 6.83 -1.94
N SER A 94 3.32 7.13 -2.89
CA SER A 94 3.72 7.46 -4.27
C SER A 94 4.59 8.72 -4.34
N ARG A 95 4.31 9.74 -3.53
CA ARG A 95 5.16 10.95 -3.46
C ARG A 95 6.55 10.63 -2.91
N ASP A 96 6.62 9.88 -1.81
CA ASP A 96 7.89 9.46 -1.20
C ASP A 96 8.72 8.62 -2.18
N ALA A 97 8.08 7.71 -2.92
CA ALA A 97 8.72 6.90 -3.96
C ALA A 97 9.32 7.78 -5.06
N ASN A 98 8.56 8.76 -5.56
CA ASN A 98 9.03 9.67 -6.60
C ASN A 98 10.18 10.56 -6.11
N ALA A 99 10.11 11.04 -4.86
CA ALA A 99 11.19 11.78 -4.23
C ALA A 99 12.47 10.93 -4.13
N ARG A 100 12.34 9.65 -3.74
CA ARG A 100 13.46 8.70 -3.69
C ARG A 100 14.08 8.46 -5.06
N ILE A 101 13.26 8.25 -6.09
CA ILE A 101 13.73 8.07 -7.46
C ILE A 101 14.52 9.31 -7.92
N HIS A 102 14.04 10.51 -7.61
CA HIS A 102 14.71 11.76 -7.94
C HIS A 102 16.05 11.90 -7.20
N ASP A 103 16.09 11.63 -5.89
CA ASP A 103 17.31 11.64 -5.08
C ASP A 103 18.38 10.68 -5.63
N LEU A 104 17.98 9.44 -5.96
CA LEU A 104 18.86 8.44 -6.56
C LEU A 104 19.37 8.89 -7.94
N ALA A 105 18.51 9.49 -8.76
CA ALA A 105 18.89 10.01 -10.06
C ALA A 105 19.94 11.12 -9.95
N SER A 106 19.76 12.06 -9.01
CA SER A 106 20.72 13.13 -8.74
C SER A 106 22.07 12.58 -8.30
N LYS A 107 22.08 11.66 -7.32
CA LYS A 107 23.31 11.05 -6.80
C LYS A 107 24.01 10.17 -7.83
N MET A 108 23.26 9.52 -8.74
CA MET A 108 23.83 8.85 -9.91
C MET A 108 24.59 9.79 -10.80
N GLU A 109 24.05 10.97 -11.10
CA GLU A 109 24.74 11.92 -11.95
C GLU A 109 26.00 12.48 -11.30
N GLU A 110 25.94 12.78 -10.00
CA GLU A 110 27.12 13.17 -9.22
C GLU A 110 28.20 12.08 -9.25
N THR A 111 27.82 10.83 -8.96
CA THR A 111 28.74 9.68 -8.97
C THR A 111 29.32 9.44 -10.37
N ARG A 112 28.54 9.62 -11.44
CA ARG A 112 29.06 9.53 -12.82
C ARG A 112 30.17 10.55 -13.04
N GLY A 113 29.97 11.79 -12.59
CA GLY A 113 30.97 12.85 -12.67
C GLY A 113 32.24 12.54 -11.88
N GLU A 114 32.11 11.97 -10.68
CA GLU A 114 33.25 11.54 -9.86
C GLU A 114 34.04 10.40 -10.52
N VAL A 115 33.35 9.39 -11.03
CA VAL A 115 33.98 8.26 -11.74
C VAL A 115 34.68 8.74 -13.02
N ALA A 116 34.05 9.64 -13.78
CA ALA A 116 34.67 10.24 -14.96
C ALA A 116 35.96 10.99 -14.61
N LYS A 117 35.94 11.81 -13.55
CA LYS A 117 37.14 12.50 -13.04
C LYS A 117 38.24 11.51 -12.62
N ALA A 118 37.88 10.43 -11.92
CA ALA A 118 38.83 9.41 -11.50
C ALA A 118 39.46 8.68 -12.71
N LEU A 119 38.68 8.40 -13.75
CA LEU A 119 39.19 7.81 -14.99
C LEU A 119 40.17 8.75 -15.70
N LEU A 120 39.87 10.05 -15.78
CA LEU A 120 40.81 11.05 -16.31
C LEU A 120 42.13 11.08 -15.51
N GLN A 121 42.05 11.05 -14.19
CA GLN A 121 43.23 11.01 -13.32
C GLN A 121 44.05 9.72 -13.49
N ALA A 122 43.41 8.61 -13.86
CA ALA A 122 44.06 7.34 -14.16
C ALA A 122 44.69 7.29 -15.57
N GLY A 123 44.59 8.38 -16.36
CA GLY A 123 45.18 8.50 -17.69
C GLY A 123 44.27 8.12 -18.84
N TYR A 124 42.97 7.90 -18.60
CA TYR A 124 41.99 7.79 -19.69
C TYR A 124 41.71 9.17 -20.29
N ILE A 125 41.26 9.18 -21.54
CA ILE A 125 40.89 10.40 -22.28
C ILE A 125 39.37 10.57 -22.23
N GLU A 126 38.89 11.81 -22.27
CA GLU A 126 37.46 12.10 -22.38
C GLU A 126 36.92 11.66 -23.76
N PRO A 127 35.80 10.93 -23.82
CA PRO A 127 35.22 10.50 -25.08
C PRO A 127 34.69 11.70 -25.88
N VAL A 128 35.07 11.79 -27.15
CA VAL A 128 34.55 12.80 -28.09
C VAL A 128 33.33 12.23 -28.80
N THR A 129 32.22 12.99 -28.81
CA THR A 129 30.96 12.56 -29.40
C THR A 129 31.12 12.18 -30.88
N GLY A 130 30.77 10.94 -31.23
CA GLY A 130 30.74 10.46 -32.61
C GLY A 130 32.05 9.90 -33.17
N GLN A 131 33.13 9.81 -32.38
CA GLN A 131 34.38 9.17 -32.82
C GLN A 131 34.96 8.25 -31.75
N PRO A 132 35.33 7.00 -32.09
CA PRO A 132 36.07 6.14 -31.18
C PRO A 132 37.51 6.67 -31.04
N VAL A 133 37.85 7.15 -29.85
CA VAL A 133 39.21 7.59 -29.50
C VAL A 133 39.88 6.49 -28.70
N GLN A 134 41.05 6.03 -29.16
CA GLN A 134 41.82 5.01 -28.45
C GLN A 134 42.28 5.56 -27.09
N GLY A 135 42.03 4.82 -26.01
CA GLY A 135 42.34 5.25 -24.65
C GLY A 135 41.29 6.15 -24.00
N ALA A 136 40.19 6.48 -24.71
CA ALA A 136 39.06 7.14 -24.07
C ALA A 136 38.27 6.16 -23.18
N TYR A 137 37.79 6.63 -22.03
CA TYR A 137 36.87 5.84 -21.24
C TYR A 137 35.48 5.79 -21.90
N THR A 138 34.71 4.76 -21.57
CA THR A 138 33.35 4.59 -22.10
C THR A 138 32.29 4.88 -21.05
N GLN A 139 31.09 5.23 -21.49
CA GLN A 139 29.95 5.41 -20.59
C GLN A 139 29.57 4.10 -19.87
N ASP A 140 29.84 2.95 -20.49
CA ASP A 140 29.63 1.63 -19.86
C ASP A 140 30.58 1.42 -18.67
N MET A 141 31.84 1.86 -18.76
CA MET A 141 32.77 1.81 -17.62
C MET A 141 32.27 2.62 -16.43
N ILE A 142 31.68 3.79 -16.70
CA ILE A 142 31.07 4.63 -15.66
C ILE A 142 29.81 3.94 -15.11
N ASN A 143 28.90 3.50 -15.97
CA ASN A 143 27.62 2.93 -15.55
C ASN A 143 27.75 1.58 -14.83
N ARG A 144 28.86 0.86 -15.01
CA ARG A 144 29.18 -0.37 -14.26
C ARG A 144 29.72 -0.11 -12.86
N HIS A 145 29.92 1.14 -12.45
CA HIS A 145 30.30 1.45 -11.08
C HIS A 145 29.29 0.84 -10.09
N PRO A 146 29.73 0.11 -9.04
CA PRO A 146 28.84 -0.66 -8.17
C PRO A 146 27.69 0.16 -7.58
N TRP A 147 27.97 1.40 -7.19
CA TRP A 147 26.98 2.30 -6.63
C TRP A 147 25.90 2.70 -7.67
N ILE A 148 26.29 2.96 -8.92
CA ILE A 148 25.34 3.31 -10.00
C ILE A 148 24.46 2.11 -10.35
N VAL A 149 25.05 0.91 -10.42
CA VAL A 149 24.30 -0.34 -10.64
C VAL A 149 23.29 -0.57 -9.52
N TRP A 150 23.70 -0.37 -8.27
CA TRP A 150 22.81 -0.50 -7.11
C TRP A 150 21.68 0.54 -7.15
N ALA A 151 21.99 1.82 -7.42
CA ALA A 151 21.00 2.89 -7.50
C ALA A 151 19.97 2.64 -8.61
N HIS A 152 20.40 2.12 -9.78
CA HIS A 152 19.48 1.70 -10.83
C HIS A 152 18.54 0.58 -10.39
N ARG A 153 19.07 -0.44 -9.69
CA ARG A 153 18.23 -1.52 -9.14
C ARG A 153 17.23 -0.99 -8.12
N ASP A 154 17.64 -0.08 -7.24
CA ASP A 154 16.77 0.54 -6.24
C ASP A 154 15.65 1.35 -6.93
N VAL A 155 15.97 2.15 -7.96
CA VAL A 155 14.97 2.86 -8.75
C VAL A 155 13.94 1.92 -9.38
N GLN A 156 14.36 0.80 -9.96
CA GLN A 156 13.44 -0.18 -10.55
C GLN A 156 12.52 -0.80 -9.49
N SER A 157 13.09 -1.20 -8.35
CA SER A 157 12.33 -1.73 -7.21
C SER A 157 11.27 -0.75 -6.71
N VAL A 158 11.66 0.52 -6.49
CA VAL A 158 10.74 1.58 -6.03
C VAL A 158 9.61 1.80 -7.05
N ARG A 159 9.92 1.82 -8.36
CA ARG A 159 8.92 1.98 -9.42
C ARG A 159 7.93 0.83 -9.49
N GLU A 160 8.40 -0.40 -9.39
CA GLU A 160 7.54 -1.58 -9.40
C GLU A 160 6.57 -1.57 -8.23
N ILE A 161 7.07 -1.26 -7.03
CA ILE A 161 6.26 -1.16 -5.81
C ILE A 161 5.21 -0.04 -5.91
N ALA A 162 5.62 1.17 -6.33
CA ALA A 162 4.72 2.32 -6.41
C ALA A 162 3.68 2.16 -7.53
N GLY A 163 4.10 1.68 -8.71
CA GLY A 163 3.23 1.51 -9.88
C GLY A 163 2.11 0.48 -9.67
N ASN A 164 2.34 -0.55 -8.86
CA ASN A 164 1.33 -1.56 -8.52
C ASN A 164 0.26 -1.05 -7.55
N ARG A 165 0.52 0.03 -6.79
CA ARG A 165 -0.38 0.53 -5.74
C ARG A 165 -1.29 1.66 -6.18
N GLU A 166 -0.80 2.54 -7.04
CA GLU A 166 -1.60 3.62 -7.64
C GLU A 166 -2.74 3.06 -8.52
N ARG A 167 -2.52 1.87 -9.10
CA ARG A 167 -3.48 1.14 -9.92
C ARG A 167 -4.29 0.12 -9.14
N ASN A 168 -4.82 0.44 -7.95
CA ASN A 168 -5.69 -0.49 -7.24
C ASN A 168 -7.18 -0.16 -7.47
N PRO A 169 -7.75 -0.36 -8.69
CA PRO A 169 -9.18 -0.16 -8.94
C PRO A 169 -10.04 -1.07 -8.06
N ALA A 170 -9.50 -2.22 -7.65
CA ALA A 170 -10.17 -3.10 -6.70
C ALA A 170 -10.50 -2.39 -5.38
N ASN A 171 -9.70 -1.39 -4.93
CA ASN A 171 -10.03 -0.63 -3.73
C ASN A 171 -11.29 0.24 -3.92
N LEU A 172 -11.50 0.85 -5.09
CA LEU A 172 -12.70 1.63 -5.39
C LEU A 172 -13.92 0.73 -5.57
N ASP A 173 -13.76 -0.40 -6.26
CA ASP A 173 -14.84 -1.40 -6.42
C ASP A 173 -15.28 -1.93 -5.05
N ARG A 174 -14.32 -2.24 -4.17
CA ARG A 174 -14.58 -2.67 -2.78
C ARG A 174 -15.26 -1.60 -1.94
N ILE A 175 -14.91 -0.32 -2.09
CA ILE A 175 -15.62 0.78 -1.43
C ILE A 175 -17.08 0.85 -1.93
N ASN A 176 -17.30 0.68 -3.23
CA ASN A 176 -18.64 0.72 -3.83
C ASN A 176 -19.49 -0.47 -3.37
N GLU A 177 -18.92 -1.67 -3.30
CA GLU A 177 -19.56 -2.86 -2.73
C GLU A 177 -19.93 -2.66 -1.26
N ALA A 178 -18.99 -2.18 -0.44
CA ALA A 178 -19.25 -1.90 0.97
C ALA A 178 -20.36 -0.85 1.15
N LYS A 179 -20.39 0.21 0.32
CA LYS A 179 -21.45 1.21 0.32
C LYS A 179 -22.80 0.63 -0.07
N LYS A 180 -22.85 -0.26 -1.06
CA LYS A 180 -24.08 -0.94 -1.48
C LYS A 180 -24.62 -1.82 -0.35
N ASP A 181 -23.75 -2.58 0.31
CA ASP A 181 -24.12 -3.42 1.45
C ASP A 181 -24.61 -2.61 2.64
N LEU A 182 -23.95 -1.49 2.94
CA LEU A 182 -24.38 -0.56 3.97
C LEU A 182 -25.76 0.03 3.64
N GLY A 183 -26.01 0.40 2.38
CA GLY A 183 -27.32 0.87 1.93
C GLY A 183 -28.43 -0.17 2.12
N ARG A 184 -28.13 -1.44 1.84
CA ARG A 184 -29.06 -2.56 2.08
C ARG A 184 -29.37 -2.73 3.57
N ILE A 185 -28.36 -2.80 4.43
CA ILE A 185 -28.55 -2.98 5.88
C ILE A 185 -29.35 -1.81 6.46
N ARG A 186 -29.07 -0.57 6.02
CA ARG A 186 -29.84 0.60 6.44
C ARG A 186 -31.31 0.48 6.10
N ALA A 187 -31.65 0.03 4.89
CA ALA A 187 -33.04 -0.19 4.49
C ALA A 187 -33.72 -1.25 5.37
N GLU A 188 -33.01 -2.35 5.68
CA GLU A 188 -33.50 -3.42 6.56
C GLU A 188 -33.69 -3.00 8.03
N MET A 189 -33.00 -1.95 8.49
CA MET A 189 -33.16 -1.39 9.84
C MET A 189 -34.29 -0.35 9.94
N THR A 190 -34.83 0.12 8.82
CA THR A 190 -35.87 1.18 8.80
C THR A 190 -37.29 0.61 8.65
N VAL A 191 -37.43 -0.72 8.52
CA VAL A 191 -38.70 -1.46 8.40
C VAL A 191 -39.01 -2.11 9.74
#